data_AF-A0A1H3ZCL9-F1
#
_entry.id   AF-A0A1H3ZCL9-F1
#
_cell.length_a   1.000
_cell.length_b   1.000
_cell.length_c   1.000
_cell.angle_alpha   90.00
_cell.angle_beta   90.00
_cell.angle_gamma   90.00
#
_symmetry.space_group_name_H-M   'P 1'
#
loop_
_entity.id
_entity.type
_entity.pdbx_description
1 polymer ?
#
loop_
_entity_poly.entity_id
_entity_poly.type
_entity_poly.pdbx_seq_one_letter_code
_entity_poly.pdbx_strand_id
1 'polypeptide(L)'
;MKVEEPFEKLHRESPHKHGELGSNQTAISTKSDADRRSPGEIYTIGHSNYPANQFLTLLSEFHIELLVDIRRFAGSKKWPQFSQKQLIDELKKVGIQYMHMEALGGRRKLSKDSKNINWRHPSFRAYADYMQTTPFLAAIHELEALAIKQITVIMCSEVLWWRCHRALVSDFLKSKDWIVYHIMGPNKMILHPYTSVAKIVNGHLSYQ
;
A
#
# COMPACT_ATOMS: atom_id res chain seq x y z
N MET A 1 -51.50 8.20 30.45
CA MET A 1 -51.90 7.54 31.71
C MET A 1 -50.71 6.71 32.15
N LYS A 2 -49.90 7.18 33.12
CA LYS A 2 -49.99 6.82 34.57
C LYS A 2 -50.09 5.28 34.72
N VAL A 3 -49.17 4.58 35.37
CA VAL A 3 -48.77 4.66 36.79
C VAL A 3 -47.37 3.98 36.92
N GLU A 4 -46.32 4.66 37.38
CA GLU A 4 -45.77 4.69 38.76
C GLU A 4 -45.44 3.31 39.42
N GLU A 5 -44.14 3.18 39.72
CA GLU A 5 -43.36 2.43 40.75
C GLU A 5 -44.06 2.13 42.11
N PRO A 6 -43.55 1.25 43.03
CA PRO A 6 -42.27 1.51 43.76
C PRO A 6 -41.52 0.39 44.54
N PHE A 7 -40.30 0.78 44.99
CA PHE A 7 -39.60 0.46 46.27
C PHE A 7 -39.19 -1.01 46.54
N GLU A 8 -37.98 -1.34 47.03
CA GLU A 8 -37.49 -1.03 48.38
C GLU A 8 -36.01 -1.46 48.58
N LYS A 9 -35.43 -1.08 49.71
CA LYS A 9 -34.02 -0.81 50.01
C LYS A 9 -33.40 -1.80 51.02
N LEU A 10 -32.05 -1.89 50.95
CA LEU A 10 -31.06 -2.03 52.05
C LEU A 10 -31.01 -3.33 52.90
N HIS A 11 -29.85 -3.99 52.98
CA HIS A 11 -28.83 -3.77 54.06
C HIS A 11 -27.68 -4.81 54.08
N ARG A 12 -26.46 -4.30 54.37
CA ARG A 12 -25.36 -4.85 55.23
C ARG A 12 -24.70 -6.17 54.77
N GLU A 13 -23.41 -6.43 54.91
CA GLU A 13 -22.29 -5.89 55.71
C GLU A 13 -20.99 -6.49 55.13
N SER A 14 -19.86 -5.80 55.32
CA SER A 14 -18.51 -6.31 55.07
C SER A 14 -17.88 -6.74 56.40
N PRO A 15 -16.98 -7.73 56.42
CA PRO A 15 -15.68 -7.42 57.03
C PRO A 15 -14.48 -8.08 56.35
N HIS A 16 -13.41 -7.28 56.28
CA HIS A 16 -12.02 -7.63 55.98
C HIS A 16 -11.48 -8.84 56.77
N LYS A 17 -10.65 -9.67 56.13
CA LYS A 17 -9.44 -10.26 56.75
C LYS A 17 -8.29 -10.38 55.74
N HIS A 18 -7.11 -9.98 56.23
CA HIS A 18 -5.79 -10.09 55.61
C HIS A 18 -5.33 -11.54 55.47
N GLY A 19 -4.56 -11.80 54.41
CA GLY A 19 -3.73 -12.99 54.24
C GLY A 19 -2.65 -12.71 53.17
N GLU A 20 -1.40 -12.66 53.60
CA GLU A 20 -0.20 -12.39 52.80
C GLU A 20 0.35 -13.65 52.09
N LEU A 21 1.14 -13.38 51.04
CA LEU A 21 2.25 -14.15 50.45
C LEU A 21 1.92 -15.38 49.60
N GLY A 22 2.21 -15.25 48.30
CA GLY A 22 2.23 -16.34 47.33
C GLY A 22 2.73 -15.88 45.97
N SER A 23 4.03 -15.71 45.85
CA SER A 23 4.77 -15.49 44.61
C SER A 23 4.42 -16.52 43.52
N ASN A 24 3.97 -16.04 42.36
CA ASN A 24 4.49 -16.55 41.09
C ASN A 24 4.26 -15.53 39.98
N GLN A 25 5.33 -14.83 39.65
CA GLN A 25 5.45 -14.04 38.44
C GLN A 25 5.51 -15.00 37.27
N THR A 26 4.48 -14.99 36.43
CA THR A 26 4.63 -15.37 35.03
C THR A 26 3.77 -14.40 34.22
N ALA A 27 4.31 -13.20 34.05
CA ALA A 27 3.77 -12.24 33.10
C ALA A 27 3.98 -12.80 31.70
N ILE A 28 2.99 -13.55 31.21
CA ILE A 28 2.82 -13.75 29.79
C ILE A 28 2.46 -12.38 29.23
N SER A 29 3.47 -11.71 28.67
CA SER A 29 3.32 -10.47 27.92
C SER A 29 2.41 -10.74 26.71
N THR A 30 1.12 -10.56 26.90
CA THR A 30 0.17 -10.44 25.79
C THR A 30 0.47 -9.10 25.14
N LYS A 31 1.17 -9.12 24.01
CA LYS A 31 1.22 -7.96 23.11
C LYS A 31 -0.20 -7.46 22.93
N SER A 32 -0.43 -6.19 23.26
CA SER A 32 -1.75 -5.57 23.19
C SER A 32 -2.30 -5.65 21.77
N ASP A 33 -3.63 -5.80 21.65
CA ASP A 33 -4.37 -5.75 20.38
C ASP A 33 -4.18 -4.44 19.59
N ALA A 34 -3.49 -3.45 20.17
CA ALA A 34 -3.07 -2.20 19.53
C ALA A 34 -1.96 -2.38 18.46
N ASP A 35 -1.32 -3.57 18.37
CA ASP A 35 -0.29 -3.87 17.36
C ASP A 35 -0.88 -4.42 16.05
N ARG A 36 -2.18 -4.74 16.00
CA ARG A 36 -2.89 -5.01 14.74
C ARG A 36 -3.37 -3.68 14.16
N ARG A 37 -2.45 -2.90 13.58
CA ARG A 37 -2.85 -1.81 12.68
C ARG A 37 -3.76 -2.41 11.61
N SER A 38 -4.95 -1.83 11.44
CA SER A 38 -5.74 -2.03 10.23
C SER A 38 -4.80 -1.86 9.03
N PRO A 39 -4.87 -2.76 8.04
CA PRO A 39 -3.97 -2.66 6.90
C PRO A 39 -4.07 -1.28 6.24
N GLY A 40 -2.92 -0.69 5.94
CA GLY A 40 -2.89 0.59 5.23
C GLY A 40 -3.51 0.46 3.83
N GLU A 41 -4.07 1.54 3.33
CA GLU A 41 -4.58 1.62 1.96
C GLU A 41 -3.61 2.37 1.07
N ILE A 42 -3.47 1.94 -0.18
CA ILE A 42 -2.66 2.63 -1.17
C ILE A 42 -3.27 2.51 -2.57
N TYR A 43 -3.21 3.59 -3.32
CA TYR A 43 -3.77 3.68 -4.65
C TYR A 43 -2.69 3.46 -5.70
N THR A 44 -3.10 3.09 -6.91
CA THR A 44 -2.21 3.02 -8.06
C THR A 44 -2.91 3.59 -9.29
N ILE A 45 -2.15 4.25 -10.17
CA ILE A 45 -2.68 4.78 -11.42
C ILE A 45 -1.68 4.64 -12.58
N GLY A 46 -2.21 4.47 -13.79
CA GLY A 46 -1.45 4.54 -15.03
C GLY A 46 -1.73 5.84 -15.75
N HIS A 47 -0.71 6.64 -16.07
CA HIS A 47 -0.94 7.92 -16.73
C HIS A 47 -1.37 7.77 -18.20
N SER A 48 -0.97 6.68 -18.87
CA SER A 48 -1.33 6.40 -20.26
C SER A 48 -1.11 7.62 -21.16
N ASN A 49 -2.17 8.02 -21.88
CA ASN A 49 -2.33 9.22 -22.68
C ASN A 49 -3.38 10.17 -22.10
N TYR A 50 -3.67 10.11 -20.79
CA TYR A 50 -4.67 10.99 -20.19
C TYR A 50 -4.31 12.48 -20.45
N PRO A 51 -5.28 13.32 -20.84
CA PRO A 51 -5.16 14.76 -20.73
C PRO A 51 -4.81 15.16 -19.29
N ALA A 52 -3.99 16.19 -19.11
CA ALA A 52 -3.52 16.62 -17.78
C ALA A 52 -4.69 16.90 -16.81
N ASN A 53 -5.69 17.67 -17.26
CA ASN A 53 -6.88 18.00 -16.48
C ASN A 53 -7.68 16.75 -16.06
N GLN A 54 -7.87 15.79 -16.97
CA GLN A 54 -8.55 14.54 -16.67
C GLN A 54 -7.77 13.73 -15.64
N PHE A 55 -6.44 13.66 -15.78
CA PHE A 55 -5.58 12.97 -14.82
C PHE A 55 -5.67 13.60 -13.42
N LEU A 56 -5.56 14.93 -13.31
CA LEU A 56 -5.70 15.64 -12.03
C LEU A 56 -7.11 15.47 -11.42
N THR A 57 -8.14 15.44 -12.25
CA THR A 57 -9.53 15.18 -11.79
C THR A 57 -9.62 13.80 -11.15
N LEU A 58 -9.08 12.77 -11.80
CA LEU A 58 -9.02 11.41 -11.23
C LEU A 58 -8.30 11.40 -9.89
N LEU A 59 -7.15 12.06 -9.76
CA LEU A 59 -6.44 12.11 -8.48
C LEU A 59 -7.25 12.82 -7.38
N SER A 60 -7.95 13.90 -7.74
CA SER A 60 -8.75 14.69 -6.80
C SER A 60 -9.99 13.92 -6.33
N GLU A 61 -10.64 13.14 -7.20
CA GLU A 61 -11.80 12.29 -6.87
C GLU A 61 -11.47 11.25 -5.79
N PHE A 62 -10.24 10.72 -5.78
CA PHE A 62 -9.78 9.78 -4.76
C PHE A 62 -9.02 10.45 -3.61
N HIS A 63 -9.11 11.79 -3.51
CA HIS A 63 -8.47 12.58 -2.46
C HIS A 63 -6.97 12.32 -2.31
N ILE A 64 -6.27 12.04 -3.42
CA ILE A 64 -4.84 11.76 -3.40
C ILE A 64 -4.08 12.99 -2.91
N GLU A 65 -3.21 12.80 -1.92
CA GLU A 65 -2.36 13.85 -1.34
C GLU A 65 -0.92 13.76 -1.85
N LEU A 66 -0.45 12.54 -2.15
CA LEU A 66 0.89 12.26 -2.67
C LEU A 66 0.84 11.35 -3.89
N LEU A 67 1.47 11.80 -4.99
CA LEU A 67 1.81 10.97 -6.14
C LEU A 67 3.27 10.54 -6.06
N VAL A 68 3.48 9.23 -5.93
CA VAL A 68 4.79 8.59 -6.05
C VAL A 68 4.97 8.07 -7.47
N ASP A 69 5.82 8.74 -8.24
CA ASP A 69 6.21 8.28 -9.56
C ASP A 69 7.23 7.15 -9.41
N ILE A 70 6.84 5.93 -9.82
CA ILE A 70 7.73 4.77 -9.81
C ILE A 70 8.31 4.49 -11.19
N ARG A 71 8.24 5.42 -12.16
CA ARG A 71 8.89 5.21 -13.47
C ARG A 71 10.40 5.29 -13.27
N ARG A 72 11.13 4.29 -13.78
CA ARG A 72 12.60 4.36 -13.80
C ARG A 72 13.12 5.61 -14.54
N PHE A 73 12.39 6.02 -15.58
CA PHE A 73 12.66 7.24 -16.32
C PHE A 73 11.39 8.09 -16.31
N ALA A 74 11.36 9.15 -15.48
CA ALA A 74 10.20 10.04 -15.32
C ALA A 74 10.08 11.12 -16.43
N GLY A 75 10.88 11.02 -17.49
CA GLY A 75 10.77 11.85 -18.67
C GLY A 75 9.80 11.26 -19.71
N SER A 76 9.10 12.12 -20.44
CA SER A 76 8.21 11.71 -21.52
C SER A 76 8.23 12.75 -22.65
N LYS A 77 8.74 12.37 -23.82
CA LYS A 77 8.68 13.21 -25.04
C LYS A 77 7.31 13.11 -25.71
N LYS A 78 6.71 11.92 -25.70
CA LYS A 78 5.42 11.63 -26.35
C LYS A 78 4.24 12.28 -25.62
N TRP A 79 4.32 12.33 -24.28
CA TRP A 79 3.31 12.93 -23.41
C TRP A 79 3.98 13.95 -22.50
N PRO A 80 4.26 15.18 -22.99
CA PRO A 80 5.02 16.18 -22.26
C PRO A 80 4.44 16.51 -20.87
N GLN A 81 3.11 16.46 -20.72
CA GLN A 81 2.42 16.72 -19.45
C GLN A 81 2.82 15.71 -18.35
N PHE A 82 3.31 14.53 -18.74
CA PHE A 82 3.85 13.52 -17.82
C PHE A 82 5.38 13.51 -17.80
N SER A 83 6.05 14.51 -18.36
CA SER A 83 7.45 14.77 -18.01
C SER A 83 7.51 15.23 -16.55
N GLN A 84 8.51 14.78 -15.80
CA GLN A 84 8.64 15.06 -14.37
C GLN A 84 8.42 16.53 -14.02
N LYS A 85 9.08 17.46 -14.75
CA LYS A 85 8.94 18.89 -14.50
C LYS A 85 7.49 19.37 -14.66
N GLN A 86 6.86 19.08 -15.80
CA GLN A 86 5.47 19.52 -16.06
C GLN A 86 4.50 18.87 -15.08
N LEU A 87 4.68 17.58 -14.77
CA LEU A 87 3.82 16.87 -13.84
C LEU A 87 3.88 17.48 -12.44
N ILE A 88 5.07 17.85 -11.94
CA ILE A 88 5.23 18.57 -10.67
C ILE A 88 4.45 19.90 -10.70
N ASP A 89 4.60 20.67 -11.77
CA ASP A 89 3.94 21.97 -11.92
C ASP A 89 2.41 21.82 -11.95
N GLU A 90 1.88 20.80 -12.64
CA GLU A 90 0.45 20.52 -12.70
C GLU A 90 -0.12 20.02 -11.37
N LEU A 91 0.56 19.11 -10.68
CA LEU A 91 0.13 18.58 -9.38
C LEU A 91 0.10 19.67 -8.30
N LYS A 92 1.08 20.58 -8.33
CA LYS A 92 1.15 21.71 -7.38
C LYS A 92 -0.09 22.62 -7.47
N LYS A 93 -0.69 22.79 -8.66
CA LYS A 93 -1.90 23.62 -8.85
C LYS A 93 -3.11 23.07 -8.10
N VAL A 94 -3.14 21.77 -7.83
CA VAL A 94 -4.23 21.08 -7.13
C VAL A 94 -3.81 20.60 -5.74
N GLY A 95 -2.65 21.06 -5.23
CA GLY A 95 -2.19 20.75 -3.87
C GLY A 95 -1.65 19.34 -3.68
N ILE A 96 -1.36 18.59 -4.74
CA ILE A 96 -0.85 17.21 -4.65
C ILE A 96 0.68 17.24 -4.63
N GLN A 97 1.27 16.54 -3.66
CA GLN A 97 2.71 16.37 -3.55
C GLN A 97 3.23 15.39 -4.60
N TYR A 98 4.48 15.57 -5.02
CA TYR A 98 5.16 14.68 -5.95
C TYR A 98 6.44 14.13 -5.32
N MET A 99 6.67 12.83 -5.46
CA MET A 99 7.93 12.17 -5.15
C MET A 99 8.30 11.20 -6.26
N HIS A 100 9.58 11.13 -6.62
CA HIS A 100 10.09 10.16 -7.59
C HIS A 100 10.88 9.07 -6.87
N MET A 101 10.44 7.82 -6.99
CA MET A 101 11.11 6.64 -6.42
C MET A 101 11.64 5.74 -7.54
N GLU A 102 12.77 6.10 -8.15
CA GLU A 102 13.40 5.32 -9.23
C GLU A 102 13.69 3.87 -8.79
N ALA A 103 14.00 3.65 -7.52
CA ALA A 103 14.25 2.33 -6.94
C ALA A 103 13.02 1.40 -7.01
N LEU A 104 11.80 1.92 -7.17
CA LEU A 104 10.61 1.09 -7.42
C LEU A 104 10.35 0.89 -8.92
N GLY A 105 11.17 1.46 -9.80
CA GLY A 105 10.91 1.44 -11.22
C GLY A 105 11.24 0.18 -11.98
N GLY A 106 10.49 -0.06 -13.05
CA GLY A 106 10.66 -1.18 -13.97
C GLY A 106 11.93 -1.12 -14.82
N ARG A 107 11.94 -1.86 -15.94
CA ARG A 107 13.09 -1.97 -16.87
C ARG A 107 14.37 -2.45 -16.16
N ARG A 108 14.27 -3.57 -15.47
CA ARG A 108 15.38 -4.24 -14.78
C ARG A 108 16.04 -5.26 -15.71
N LYS A 109 17.31 -5.59 -15.43
CA LYS A 109 18.08 -6.58 -16.19
C LYS A 109 17.76 -7.97 -15.64
N LEU A 110 17.44 -8.90 -16.53
CA LEU A 110 17.18 -10.29 -16.15
C LEU A 110 18.48 -10.95 -15.65
N SER A 111 18.42 -11.64 -14.51
CA SER A 111 19.50 -12.50 -14.06
C SER A 111 19.50 -13.82 -14.82
N LYS A 112 20.68 -14.37 -15.14
CA LYS A 112 20.80 -15.71 -15.72
C LYS A 112 20.33 -16.80 -14.76
N ASP A 113 20.47 -16.55 -13.46
CA ASP A 113 20.13 -17.47 -12.38
C ASP A 113 18.76 -17.15 -11.76
N SER A 114 17.87 -16.52 -12.52
CA SER A 114 16.54 -16.14 -12.03
C SER A 114 15.76 -17.36 -11.57
N LYS A 115 15.32 -17.32 -10.31
CA LYS A 115 14.44 -18.35 -9.73
C LYS A 115 12.96 -18.10 -10.03
N ASN A 116 12.59 -16.90 -10.46
CA ASN A 116 11.21 -16.46 -10.69
C ASN A 116 10.64 -16.98 -12.03
N ILE A 117 10.77 -18.28 -12.28
CA ILE A 117 10.56 -18.91 -13.58
C ILE A 117 9.08 -18.94 -14.01
N ASN A 118 8.13 -18.86 -13.07
CA ASN A 118 6.70 -18.83 -13.40
C ASN A 118 6.31 -17.54 -14.15
N TRP A 119 7.08 -16.45 -13.99
CA TRP A 119 6.97 -15.32 -14.92
C TRP A 119 7.53 -15.71 -16.28
N ARG A 120 6.64 -15.92 -17.26
CA ARG A 120 7.01 -16.22 -18.65
C ARG A 120 7.66 -15.04 -19.35
N HIS A 121 7.19 -13.82 -19.09
CA HIS A 121 7.69 -12.63 -19.76
C HIS A 121 8.99 -12.13 -19.11
N PRO A 122 10.10 -11.99 -19.86
CA PRO A 122 11.42 -11.68 -19.31
C PRO A 122 11.49 -10.43 -18.44
N SER A 123 10.77 -9.36 -18.80
CA SER A 123 10.78 -8.11 -18.02
C SER A 123 10.13 -8.23 -16.65
N PHE A 124 9.10 -9.07 -16.50
CA PHE A 124 8.45 -9.32 -15.22
C PHE A 124 9.32 -10.20 -14.34
N ARG A 125 9.93 -11.24 -14.93
CA ARG A 125 10.93 -12.07 -14.26
C ARG A 125 12.10 -11.24 -13.73
N ALA A 126 12.66 -10.38 -14.58
CA ALA A 126 13.74 -9.46 -14.20
C ALA A 126 13.35 -8.51 -13.06
N TYR A 127 12.09 -8.06 -13.05
CA TYR A 127 11.60 -7.20 -11.97
C TYR A 127 11.41 -8.00 -10.67
N ALA A 128 10.86 -9.22 -10.74
CA ALA A 128 10.74 -10.12 -9.59
C ALA A 128 12.10 -10.45 -8.96
N ASP A 129 13.16 -10.65 -9.77
CA ASP A 129 14.53 -10.79 -9.25
C ASP A 129 14.97 -9.52 -8.51
N TYR A 130 14.72 -8.36 -9.12
CA TYR A 130 15.11 -7.07 -8.54
C TYR A 130 14.39 -6.75 -7.22
N MET A 131 13.15 -7.20 -7.04
CA MET A 131 12.40 -7.01 -5.78
C MET A 131 13.08 -7.66 -4.57
N GLN A 132 13.99 -8.60 -4.78
CA GLN A 132 14.74 -9.27 -3.72
C GLN A 132 15.99 -8.48 -3.28
N THR A 133 16.25 -7.33 -3.89
CA THR A 133 17.45 -6.53 -3.63
C THR A 133 17.23 -5.47 -2.55
N THR A 134 18.30 -5.12 -1.82
CA THR A 134 18.27 -4.08 -0.79
C THR A 134 17.71 -2.74 -1.28
N PRO A 135 18.05 -2.23 -2.48
CA PRO A 135 17.47 -0.97 -2.97
C PRO A 135 15.95 -1.00 -3.13
N PHE A 136 15.37 -2.11 -3.59
CA PHE A 136 13.93 -2.24 -3.69
C PHE A 136 13.29 -2.27 -2.30
N LEU A 137 13.83 -3.09 -1.39
CA LEU A 137 13.30 -3.25 -0.03
C LEU A 137 13.36 -1.94 0.76
N ALA A 138 14.43 -1.16 0.61
CA ALA A 138 14.52 0.16 1.24
C ALA A 138 13.44 1.11 0.72
N ALA A 139 13.27 1.19 -0.61
CA ALA A 139 12.32 2.10 -1.23
C ALA A 139 10.85 1.71 -0.96
N ILE A 140 10.53 0.42 -0.90
CA ILE A 140 9.16 -0.02 -0.61
C ILE A 140 8.79 0.25 0.86
N HIS A 141 9.72 0.09 1.80
CA HIS A 141 9.47 0.47 3.19
C HIS A 141 9.31 1.99 3.37
N GLU A 142 10.05 2.79 2.59
CA GLU A 142 9.86 4.25 2.55
C GLU A 142 8.46 4.60 2.00
N LEU A 143 8.01 3.93 0.94
CA LEU A 143 6.66 4.09 0.40
C LEU A 143 5.60 3.76 1.44
N GLU A 144 5.74 2.63 2.15
CA GLU A 144 4.82 2.23 3.23
C GLU A 144 4.77 3.30 4.33
N ALA A 145 5.92 3.83 4.75
CA ALA A 145 5.99 4.87 5.77
C ALA A 145 5.32 6.19 5.36
N LEU A 146 5.33 6.52 4.06
CA LEU A 146 4.61 7.67 3.50
C LEU A 146 3.10 7.39 3.43
N ALA A 147 2.71 6.21 2.93
CA ALA A 147 1.31 5.84 2.76
C ALA A 147 0.55 5.67 4.08
N ILE A 148 1.24 5.43 5.21
CA ILE A 148 0.64 5.47 6.56
C ILE A 148 0.22 6.91 6.95
N LYS A 149 0.88 7.94 6.42
CA LYS A 149 0.70 9.34 6.86
C LYS A 149 -0.27 10.13 5.98
N GLN A 150 -0.42 9.74 4.72
CA GLN A 150 -1.15 10.51 3.72
C GLN A 150 -1.65 9.63 2.57
N ILE A 151 -2.76 10.03 1.95
CA ILE A 151 -3.41 9.25 0.88
C ILE A 151 -2.49 9.24 -0.34
N THR A 152 -1.86 8.08 -0.58
CA THR A 152 -0.77 7.94 -1.54
C THR A 152 -1.20 7.14 -2.77
N VAL A 153 -0.83 7.61 -3.96
CA VAL A 153 -0.94 6.88 -5.22
C VAL A 153 0.44 6.58 -5.81
N ILE A 154 0.67 5.35 -6.25
CA ILE A 154 1.84 5.03 -7.07
C ILE A 154 1.49 5.11 -8.56
N MET A 155 2.32 5.83 -9.33
CA MET A 155 2.07 6.08 -10.75
C MET A 155 3.11 5.42 -11.65
N CYS A 156 2.65 4.83 -12.77
CA CYS A 156 3.52 4.47 -13.89
C CYS A 156 2.90 4.86 -15.25
N SER A 157 3.54 4.52 -16.36
CA SER A 157 3.05 4.87 -17.71
C SER A 157 1.92 4.01 -18.26
N GLU A 158 1.87 2.72 -17.90
CA GLU A 158 0.89 1.77 -18.43
C GLU A 158 -0.46 1.92 -17.73
N VAL A 159 -1.56 1.95 -18.51
CA VAL A 159 -2.93 2.03 -17.98
C VAL A 159 -3.31 0.74 -17.26
N LEU A 160 -3.06 -0.40 -17.88
CA LEU A 160 -3.44 -1.70 -17.35
C LEU A 160 -2.42 -2.16 -16.30
N TRP A 161 -2.78 -2.10 -15.02
CA TRP A 161 -1.87 -2.43 -13.91
C TRP A 161 -1.20 -3.80 -14.08
N TRP A 162 -1.92 -4.80 -14.61
CA TRP A 162 -1.45 -6.17 -14.83
C TRP A 162 -0.44 -6.32 -15.99
N ARG A 163 -0.20 -5.27 -16.77
CA ARG A 163 0.77 -5.27 -17.88
C ARG A 163 2.07 -4.55 -17.55
N CYS A 164 2.25 -4.11 -16.31
CA CYS A 164 3.46 -3.41 -15.89
C CYS A 164 3.93 -3.83 -14.49
N HIS A 165 5.11 -3.33 -14.12
CA HIS A 165 5.75 -3.57 -12.82
C HIS A 165 4.89 -3.16 -11.61
N ARG A 166 3.90 -2.27 -11.79
CA ARG A 166 2.97 -1.86 -10.75
C ARG A 166 2.21 -3.06 -10.15
N ALA A 167 1.91 -4.09 -10.96
CA ALA A 167 1.32 -5.33 -10.47
C ALA A 167 2.18 -6.01 -9.41
N LEU A 168 3.50 -6.07 -9.61
CA LEU A 168 4.43 -6.76 -8.71
C LEU A 168 4.72 -5.94 -7.44
N VAL A 169 4.75 -4.60 -7.56
CA VAL A 169 4.74 -3.71 -6.39
C VAL A 169 3.47 -3.94 -5.57
N SER A 170 2.32 -4.06 -6.24
CA SER A 170 1.03 -4.27 -5.59
C SER A 170 0.93 -5.66 -4.94
N ASP A 171 1.50 -6.71 -5.56
CA ASP A 171 1.62 -8.03 -4.95
C ASP A 171 2.44 -7.98 -3.65
N PHE A 172 3.56 -7.25 -3.65
CA PHE A 172 4.39 -7.07 -2.47
C PHE A 172 3.61 -6.40 -1.34
N LEU A 173 3.01 -5.24 -1.61
CA LEU A 173 2.21 -4.50 -0.62
C LEU A 173 1.06 -5.36 -0.09
N LYS A 174 0.33 -6.05 -0.97
CA LYS A 174 -0.73 -6.98 -0.60
C LYS A 174 -0.23 -8.13 0.27
N SER A 175 0.98 -8.66 0.01
CA SER A 175 1.61 -9.67 0.88
C SER A 175 2.03 -9.16 2.26
N LYS A 176 2.02 -7.84 2.44
CA LYS A 176 2.19 -7.13 3.72
C LYS A 176 0.86 -6.59 4.24
N ASP A 177 -0.22 -7.26 3.86
CA ASP A 177 -1.61 -6.98 4.22
C ASP A 177 -2.19 -5.65 3.71
N TRP A 178 -1.44 -4.79 3.00
CA TRP A 178 -1.98 -3.55 2.44
C TRP A 178 -3.16 -3.79 1.49
N ILE A 179 -4.16 -2.92 1.59
CA ILE A 179 -5.26 -2.86 0.63
C ILE A 179 -4.82 -1.98 -0.53
N VAL A 180 -4.62 -2.58 -1.70
CA VAL A 180 -4.15 -1.87 -2.90
C VAL A 180 -5.30 -1.68 -3.87
N TYR A 181 -5.63 -0.43 -4.20
CA TYR A 181 -6.67 -0.07 -5.18
C TYR A 181 -6.05 0.46 -6.48
N HIS A 182 -6.49 -0.05 -7.62
CA HIS A 182 -6.12 0.51 -8.92
C HIS A 182 -7.22 1.46 -9.40
N ILE A 183 -6.88 2.74 -9.59
CA ILE A 183 -7.75 3.72 -10.23
C ILE A 183 -7.81 3.38 -11.73
N MET A 184 -9.02 3.07 -12.21
CA MET A 184 -9.29 2.65 -13.59
C MET A 184 -10.11 3.68 -14.38
N GLY A 185 -10.57 4.74 -13.72
CA GLY A 185 -11.35 5.82 -14.32
C GLY A 185 -12.20 6.56 -13.29
N PRO A 186 -13.07 7.46 -13.73
CA PRO A 186 -13.90 8.27 -12.84
C PRO A 186 -14.78 7.40 -11.95
N ASN A 187 -14.74 7.62 -10.64
CA ASN A 187 -15.44 6.81 -9.62
C ASN A 187 -15.24 5.29 -9.77
N LYS A 188 -14.15 4.84 -10.43
CA LYS A 188 -13.90 3.44 -10.73
C LYS A 188 -12.53 3.03 -10.26
N MET A 189 -12.51 2.24 -9.21
CA MET A 189 -11.32 1.52 -8.76
C MET A 189 -11.58 0.02 -8.65
N ILE A 190 -10.51 -0.76 -8.73
CA ILE A 190 -10.56 -2.21 -8.52
C ILE A 190 -9.53 -2.60 -7.47
N LEU A 191 -9.91 -3.49 -6.56
CA LEU A 191 -8.99 -4.06 -5.60
C LEU A 191 -7.96 -4.94 -6.33
N HIS A 192 -6.68 -4.81 -5.97
CA HIS A 192 -5.61 -5.64 -6.52
C HIS A 192 -5.84 -7.11 -6.18
N PRO A 193 -6.10 -7.99 -7.15
CA PRO A 193 -5.92 -9.42 -6.95
C PRO A 193 -4.43 -9.73 -7.01
N TYR A 194 -3.98 -10.79 -6.34
CA TYR A 194 -2.63 -11.29 -6.60
C TYR A 194 -2.47 -11.58 -8.11
N THR A 195 -1.30 -11.28 -8.67
CA THR A 195 -1.01 -11.74 -10.03
C THR A 195 -1.09 -13.27 -10.09
N SER A 196 -1.42 -13.82 -11.25
CA SER A 196 -1.72 -15.25 -11.41
C SER A 196 -0.57 -16.19 -11.01
N VAL A 197 0.66 -15.69 -10.98
CA VAL A 197 1.86 -16.45 -10.62
C VAL A 197 2.36 -16.16 -9.21
N ALA A 198 1.77 -15.19 -8.50
CA ALA A 198 2.10 -14.89 -7.12
C ALA A 198 1.57 -16.00 -6.19
N LYS A 199 2.44 -16.42 -5.26
CA LYS A 199 2.11 -17.38 -4.20
C LYS A 199 2.65 -16.86 -2.87
N ILE A 200 1.96 -17.17 -1.78
CA ILE A 200 2.49 -16.97 -0.44
C ILE A 200 3.07 -18.31 0.04
N VAL A 201 4.39 -18.34 0.25
CA VAL A 201 5.12 -19.51 0.74
C VAL A 201 5.80 -19.12 2.05
N ASN A 202 5.47 -19.82 3.15
CA ASN A 202 5.96 -19.51 4.49
C ASN A 202 5.75 -18.04 4.91
N GLY A 203 4.61 -17.44 4.53
CA GLY A 203 4.32 -16.03 4.82
C GLY A 203 5.04 -15.01 3.93
N HIS A 204 5.73 -15.46 2.87
CA HIS A 204 6.46 -14.59 1.95
C HIS A 204 5.95 -14.72 0.52
N LEU A 205 5.88 -13.60 -0.20
CA LEU A 205 5.58 -13.57 -1.62
C LEU A 205 6.68 -14.28 -2.44
N SER A 206 6.26 -15.21 -3.29
CA SER A 206 7.12 -15.96 -4.21
C SER A 206 6.51 -16.04 -5.60
N TYR A 207 7.37 -15.99 -6.62
CA TYR A 207 7.02 -16.22 -8.03
C TYR A 207 7.79 -17.43 -8.62
N GLN A 208 8.40 -18.24 -7.76
CA GLN A 208 9.14 -19.45 -8.15
C GLN A 208 8.20 -20.60 -8.47
#